data_AF-A0A6B8RJS4-F1
#
_entry.id   AF-A0A6B8RJS4-F1
#
_cell.length_a   1.000
_cell.length_b   1.000
_cell.length_c   1.000
_cell.angle_alpha   90.00
_cell.angle_beta   90.00
_cell.angle_gamma   90.00
#
_symmetry.space_group_name_H-M   'P 1'
#
loop_
_entity.id
_entity.type
_entity.pdbx_description
1 polymer ?
#
loop_
_entity_poly.entity_id
_entity_poly.type
_entity_poly.pdbx_seq_one_letter_code
_entity_poly.pdbx_strand_id
1 'polypeptide(L)'
;MRVIKVADFFLSDKLKALRLQHGKTQMEVSQAIGISYSTLSRVESEGRSVDSDILIKIAAYYKVSIDELLGLKLAQEIELKEALQNNSKIREEFEFVLSNYNRASKETFKDHVIGDFIRNRITRTLKEEALLSPNTYKLTGSIGQGQWAEVPWISVFLKNVTLSAQKGYYIVFLFKADMSGFYISLNQGWTYYKDKYGIKLGREKIQKVVNMLREEILHNIPNELSTETIDLKARGDLGIGYENGHICGKYYAADSLPSSEILIQDLKQLLLVYDEIQYLISNRTVEQFNDFLLFKEDKQFLEDSEQESDFQETVQETIAEEIKTVEQSLEKEENSEDRREPLIDTGGAERWPRDAKKAAQSLFKAKYQCAFDNSHHSFISKITRKSYMEAHHLIPMGLQRNFKKMLDKSGNIVSLCPNCHRLIHHGIDSDRLDMLRKLFYERRDKLERLGLEITFSNLCEAYGIVPEM
;
A
#
# COMPACT_ATOMS: atom_id res chain seq x y z
N MET A 1 -7.79 -35.08 45.58
CA MET A 1 -7.56 -35.86 44.35
C MET A 1 -6.45 -35.16 43.59
N ARG A 2 -5.26 -35.77 43.44
CA ARG A 2 -4.15 -35.14 42.69
C ARG A 2 -4.58 -35.03 41.22
N VAL A 3 -4.58 -33.82 40.69
CA VAL A 3 -4.83 -33.56 39.26
C VAL A 3 -3.58 -34.05 38.52
N ILE A 4 -3.69 -35.23 37.92
CA ILE A 4 -2.68 -35.76 36.99
C ILE A 4 -2.83 -34.93 35.71
N LYS A 5 -1.81 -34.17 35.33
CA LYS A 5 -1.84 -33.40 34.08
C LYS A 5 -1.67 -34.37 32.92
N VAL A 6 -2.27 -34.07 31.77
CA VAL A 6 -2.15 -34.86 30.52
C VAL A 6 -0.68 -35.20 30.20
N ALA A 7 0.26 -34.30 30.51
CA ALA A 7 1.70 -34.50 30.37
C ALA A 7 2.28 -35.71 31.16
N ASP A 8 1.73 -36.04 32.33
CA ASP A 8 2.21 -37.14 33.16
C ASP A 8 1.92 -38.52 32.52
N PHE A 9 0.85 -38.61 31.71
CA PHE A 9 0.46 -39.85 31.01
C PHE A 9 1.39 -40.17 29.84
N PHE A 10 2.00 -39.15 29.22
CA PHE A 10 2.86 -39.32 28.05
C PHE A 10 4.32 -39.63 28.40
N LEU A 11 4.79 -39.22 29.58
CA LEU A 11 6.20 -39.34 29.96
C LEU A 11 6.62 -40.81 30.17
N SER A 12 5.87 -41.59 30.95
CA SER A 12 6.24 -42.99 31.26
C SER A 12 6.31 -43.86 30.00
N ASP A 13 5.33 -43.70 29.10
CA ASP A 13 5.28 -44.45 27.83
C ASP A 13 6.41 -44.03 26.89
N LYS A 14 6.72 -42.73 26.83
CA LYS A 14 7.80 -42.21 25.99
C LYS A 14 9.18 -42.67 26.48
N LEU A 15 9.40 -42.68 27.79
CA LEU A 15 10.62 -43.21 28.40
C LEU A 15 10.83 -44.69 28.07
N LYS A 16 9.76 -45.48 28.19
CA LYS A 16 9.76 -46.91 27.85
C LYS A 16 10.02 -47.13 26.36
N ALA A 17 9.38 -46.36 25.48
CA ALA A 17 9.57 -46.43 24.04
C ALA A 17 11.01 -46.08 23.64
N LEU A 18 11.58 -45.00 24.20
CA LEU A 18 12.94 -44.54 23.92
C LEU A 18 13.98 -45.59 24.31
N ARG A 19 13.78 -46.26 25.45
CA ARG A 19 14.60 -47.39 25.89
C ARG A 19 14.53 -48.57 24.93
N LEU A 20 13.32 -48.97 24.53
CA LEU A 20 13.10 -50.09 23.61
C LEU A 20 13.67 -49.81 22.21
N GLN A 21 13.56 -48.57 21.72
CA GLN A 21 14.15 -48.14 20.45
C GLN A 21 15.67 -48.29 20.44
N HIS A 22 16.33 -48.08 21.58
CA HIS A 22 17.78 -48.26 21.73
C HIS A 22 18.17 -49.70 22.07
N GLY A 23 17.21 -50.64 22.08
CA GLY A 23 17.45 -52.06 22.38
C GLY A 23 17.96 -52.32 23.80
N LYS A 24 17.64 -51.43 24.75
CA LYS A 24 18.17 -51.50 26.13
C LYS A 24 17.17 -52.11 27.10
N THR A 25 17.70 -52.86 28.06
CA THR A 25 16.96 -53.33 29.24
C THR A 25 16.86 -52.23 30.29
N GLN A 26 15.85 -52.30 31.17
CA GLN A 26 15.76 -51.36 32.30
C GLN A 26 17.00 -51.44 33.21
N MET A 27 17.60 -52.63 33.33
CA MET A 27 18.83 -52.81 34.11
C MET A 27 19.98 -52.00 33.54
N GLU A 28 20.26 -52.12 32.23
CA GLU A 28 21.34 -51.40 31.55
C GLU A 28 21.18 -49.88 31.67
N VAL A 29 19.96 -49.38 31.46
CA VAL A 29 19.68 -47.93 31.54
C VAL A 29 19.82 -47.45 32.98
N SER A 30 19.27 -48.17 33.96
CA SER A 30 19.34 -47.80 35.38
C SER A 30 20.78 -47.73 35.88
N GLN A 31 21.64 -48.66 35.45
CA GLN A 31 23.07 -48.65 35.75
C GLN A 31 23.78 -47.47 35.08
N ALA A 32 23.50 -47.22 33.80
CA ALA A 32 24.17 -46.16 33.04
C ALA A 32 23.85 -44.76 33.56
N ILE A 33 22.64 -44.53 34.08
CA ILE A 33 22.21 -43.23 34.61
C ILE A 33 22.34 -43.13 36.14
N GLY A 34 22.84 -44.20 36.80
CA GLY A 34 23.10 -44.21 38.24
C GLY A 34 21.84 -44.11 39.10
N ILE A 35 20.80 -44.88 38.77
CA ILE A 35 19.58 -45.04 39.59
C ILE A 35 19.27 -46.52 39.83
N SER A 36 18.46 -46.84 40.84
CA SER A 36 18.08 -48.23 41.09
C SER A 36 17.16 -48.77 39.98
N TYR A 37 17.27 -50.06 39.65
CA TYR A 37 16.33 -50.76 38.76
C TYR A 37 14.87 -50.52 39.18
N SER A 38 14.59 -50.60 40.49
CA SER A 38 13.24 -50.38 41.03
C SER A 38 12.72 -48.96 40.77
N THR A 39 13.62 -47.97 40.68
CA THR A 39 13.27 -46.58 40.39
C THR A 39 12.89 -46.44 38.93
N LEU A 40 13.71 -46.96 38.01
CA LEU A 40 13.42 -46.88 36.58
C LEU A 40 12.17 -47.68 36.20
N SER A 41 12.00 -48.87 36.78
CA SER A 41 10.80 -49.68 36.59
C SER A 41 9.55 -48.90 36.96
N ARG A 42 9.51 -48.28 38.15
CA ARG A 42 8.36 -47.48 38.61
C ARG A 42 8.11 -46.24 37.76
N VAL A 43 9.17 -45.57 37.30
CA VAL A 43 9.07 -44.42 36.38
C VAL A 43 8.40 -44.82 35.06
N GLU A 44 8.74 -45.99 34.51
CA GLU A 44 8.13 -46.50 33.27
C GLU A 44 6.74 -47.15 33.45
N SER A 45 6.34 -47.53 34.67
CA SER A 45 5.11 -48.32 34.89
C SER A 45 4.02 -47.66 35.73
N GLU A 46 4.34 -46.68 36.60
CA GLU A 46 3.38 -46.13 37.58
C GLU A 46 3.01 -44.64 37.37
N GLY A 47 3.48 -44.00 36.29
CA GLY A 47 3.06 -42.63 35.92
C GLY A 47 3.28 -41.57 37.03
N ARG A 48 4.26 -41.77 37.93
CA ARG A 48 4.59 -40.81 38.99
C ARG A 48 5.33 -39.60 38.43
N SER A 49 5.19 -38.47 39.13
CA SER A 49 6.06 -37.29 38.97
C SER A 49 7.52 -37.72 39.07
N VAL A 50 8.25 -37.59 37.96
CA VAL A 50 9.68 -37.91 37.88
C VAL A 50 10.47 -36.73 38.43
N ASP A 51 11.45 -37.00 39.28
CA ASP A 51 12.37 -35.99 39.79
C ASP A 51 13.16 -35.33 38.64
N SER A 52 13.38 -34.02 38.72
CA SER A 52 14.17 -33.25 37.75
C SER A 52 15.56 -33.85 37.51
N ASP A 53 16.20 -34.39 38.54
CA ASP A 53 17.53 -34.99 38.41
C ASP A 53 17.51 -36.26 37.55
N ILE A 54 16.44 -37.04 37.66
CA ILE A 54 16.26 -38.26 36.85
C ILE A 54 15.95 -37.87 35.40
N LEU A 55 15.10 -36.86 35.19
CA LEU A 55 14.79 -36.34 33.85
C LEU A 55 16.04 -35.83 33.12
N ILE A 56 16.88 -35.05 33.80
CA ILE A 56 18.15 -34.54 33.24
C ILE A 56 19.08 -35.70 32.88
N LYS A 57 19.22 -36.69 33.75
CA LYS A 57 20.08 -37.86 33.51
C LYS A 57 19.62 -38.69 32.32
N ILE A 58 18.31 -38.89 32.17
CA ILE A 58 17.74 -39.61 31.04
C ILE A 58 17.92 -38.81 29.74
N ALA A 59 17.62 -37.51 29.76
CA ALA A 59 17.81 -36.63 28.61
C ALA A 59 19.28 -36.63 28.13
N ALA A 60 20.23 -36.54 29.06
CA ALA A 60 21.66 -36.62 28.77
C ALA A 60 22.07 -37.98 28.20
N TYR A 61 21.56 -39.08 28.76
CA TYR A 61 21.89 -40.44 28.31
C TYR A 61 21.44 -40.70 26.87
N TYR A 62 20.21 -40.31 26.53
CA TYR A 62 19.66 -40.50 25.18
C TYR A 62 19.94 -39.34 24.22
N LYS A 63 20.64 -38.29 24.67
CA LYS A 63 20.96 -37.08 23.89
C LYS A 63 19.72 -36.41 23.29
N VAL A 64 18.63 -36.38 24.05
CA VAL A 64 17.37 -35.69 23.70
C VAL A 64 17.14 -34.50 24.61
N SER A 65 16.34 -33.51 24.19
CA SER A 65 16.00 -32.40 25.08
C SER A 65 14.96 -32.79 26.13
N ILE A 66 14.88 -32.05 27.23
CA ILE A 66 13.84 -32.26 28.25
C ILE A 66 12.44 -32.01 27.64
N ASP A 67 12.30 -31.01 26.77
CA ASP A 67 11.04 -30.73 26.07
C ASP A 67 10.59 -31.89 25.18
N GLU A 68 11.55 -32.57 24.55
CA GLU A 68 11.31 -33.78 23.77
C GLU A 68 10.87 -34.92 24.70
N LEU A 69 11.56 -35.14 25.81
CA LEU A 69 11.25 -36.18 26.80
C LEU A 69 9.83 -36.03 27.39
N LEU A 70 9.42 -34.79 27.67
CA LEU A 70 8.11 -34.45 28.21
C LEU A 70 6.99 -34.43 27.16
N GLY A 71 7.32 -34.62 25.88
CA GLY A 71 6.33 -34.61 24.81
C GLY A 71 5.68 -33.25 24.55
N LEU A 72 6.30 -32.14 24.99
CA LEU A 72 5.72 -30.79 24.86
C LEU A 72 5.51 -30.39 23.40
N LYS A 73 6.40 -30.80 22.49
CA LYS A 73 6.20 -30.62 21.04
C LYS A 73 5.00 -31.40 20.51
N LEU A 74 4.82 -32.65 20.93
CA LEU A 74 3.74 -33.53 20.46
C LEU A 74 2.38 -33.09 21.03
N ALA A 75 2.33 -32.69 22.29
CA ALA A 75 1.12 -32.16 22.92
C ALA A 75 0.61 -30.90 22.21
N GLN A 76 1.51 -30.01 21.80
CA GLN A 76 1.15 -28.81 21.04
C GLN A 76 0.77 -29.11 19.59
N GLU A 77 1.42 -30.08 18.93
CA GLU A 77 0.96 -30.55 17.63
C GLU A 77 -0.42 -31.19 17.69
N ILE A 78 -0.75 -31.88 18.80
CA ILE A 78 -2.06 -32.44 19.07
C ILE A 78 -3.07 -31.32 19.35
N GLU A 79 -2.79 -30.38 20.25
CA GLU A 79 -3.65 -29.22 20.51
C GLU A 79 -3.90 -28.40 19.24
N LEU A 80 -2.89 -28.27 18.37
CA LEU A 80 -3.02 -27.59 17.10
C LEU A 80 -3.84 -28.38 16.08
N LYS A 81 -3.68 -29.70 16.01
CA LYS A 81 -4.51 -30.57 15.17
C LYS A 81 -5.96 -30.64 15.66
N GLU A 82 -6.18 -30.70 16.97
CA GLU A 82 -7.51 -30.68 17.60
C GLU A 82 -8.18 -29.32 17.41
N ALA A 83 -7.43 -28.23 17.57
CA ALA A 83 -7.88 -26.92 17.16
C ALA A 83 -8.31 -27.02 15.70
N LEU A 84 -7.45 -27.41 14.76
CA LEU A 84 -7.72 -27.48 13.30
C LEU A 84 -8.96 -28.32 12.91
N GLN A 85 -9.42 -29.22 13.78
CA GLN A 85 -10.56 -30.11 13.55
C GLN A 85 -11.87 -29.61 14.17
N ASN A 86 -11.84 -28.64 15.10
CA ASN A 86 -13.02 -28.12 15.77
C ASN A 86 -13.70 -26.98 15.00
N ASN A 87 -15.03 -26.92 15.05
CA ASN A 87 -15.85 -25.81 14.57
C ASN A 87 -15.74 -24.62 15.56
N SER A 88 -14.55 -24.01 15.65
CA SER A 88 -14.29 -22.84 16.49
C SER A 88 -14.83 -21.56 15.85
N LYS A 89 -15.17 -20.56 16.65
CA LYS A 89 -15.51 -19.25 16.11
C LYS A 89 -14.25 -18.40 15.89
N ILE A 90 -14.40 -17.30 15.16
CA ILE A 90 -13.27 -16.44 14.79
C ILE A 90 -12.47 -15.88 15.97
N ARG A 91 -13.15 -15.60 17.10
CA ARG A 91 -12.51 -15.11 18.33
C ARG A 91 -11.43 -16.08 18.82
N GLU A 92 -11.76 -17.37 18.95
CA GLU A 92 -10.82 -18.37 19.43
C GLU A 92 -9.65 -18.55 18.45
N GLU A 93 -9.91 -18.43 17.15
CA GLU A 93 -8.86 -18.51 16.14
C GLU A 93 -7.89 -17.33 16.17
N PHE A 94 -8.39 -16.11 16.43
CA PHE A 94 -7.55 -14.93 16.62
C PHE A 94 -6.75 -14.99 17.92
N GLU A 95 -7.36 -15.44 19.01
CA GLU A 95 -6.67 -15.70 20.29
C GLU A 95 -5.55 -16.73 20.12
N PHE A 96 -5.80 -17.78 19.33
CA PHE A 96 -4.79 -18.77 18.98
C PHE A 96 -3.60 -18.13 18.25
N VAL A 97 -3.82 -17.25 17.28
CA VAL A 97 -2.72 -16.55 16.58
C VAL A 97 -1.90 -15.70 17.55
N LEU A 98 -2.56 -14.88 18.37
CA LEU A 98 -1.90 -13.99 19.33
C LEU A 98 -1.00 -14.76 20.31
N SER A 99 -1.44 -15.94 20.74
CA SER A 99 -0.72 -16.75 21.72
C SER A 99 0.44 -17.55 21.11
N ASN A 100 0.40 -17.89 19.81
CA ASN A 100 1.31 -18.86 19.21
C ASN A 100 2.27 -18.27 18.16
N TYR A 101 1.95 -17.13 17.53
CA TYR A 101 2.72 -16.65 16.39
C TYR A 101 4.16 -16.25 16.73
N ASN A 102 4.39 -15.57 17.86
CA ASN A 102 5.74 -15.16 18.29
C ASN A 102 6.69 -16.33 18.52
N ARG A 103 6.16 -17.51 18.85
CA ARG A 103 6.95 -18.72 18.96
C ARG A 103 7.16 -19.35 17.60
N ALA A 104 6.08 -19.52 16.84
CA ALA A 104 6.10 -20.09 15.51
C ALA A 104 7.08 -19.35 14.57
N SER A 105 7.19 -18.03 14.69
CA SER A 105 8.09 -17.22 13.88
C SER A 105 9.59 -17.49 14.10
N LYS A 106 9.94 -18.25 15.15
CA LYS A 106 11.30 -18.73 15.43
C LYS A 106 11.55 -20.15 14.90
N GLU A 107 10.52 -20.79 14.36
CA GLU A 107 10.55 -22.14 13.81
C GLU A 107 10.74 -22.10 12.27
N THR A 108 10.84 -23.27 11.65
CA THR A 108 11.00 -23.37 10.20
C THR A 108 9.74 -22.85 9.49
N PHE A 109 9.91 -21.91 8.55
CA PHE A 109 8.80 -21.29 7.83
C PHE A 109 8.02 -22.27 6.93
N LYS A 110 8.75 -23.12 6.21
CA LYS A 110 8.17 -23.99 5.19
C LYS A 110 7.18 -24.99 5.83
N ASP A 111 5.99 -25.07 5.25
CA ASP A 111 4.91 -25.98 5.65
C ASP A 111 4.49 -25.85 7.13
N HIS A 112 4.77 -24.70 7.75
CA HIS A 112 4.39 -24.49 9.14
C HIS A 112 2.87 -24.43 9.29
N VAL A 113 2.37 -25.22 10.23
CA VAL A 113 0.96 -25.38 10.64
C VAL A 113 0.21 -24.07 10.89
N ILE A 114 0.79 -23.10 11.59
CA ILE A 114 0.18 -21.76 11.77
C ILE A 114 -0.04 -21.02 10.43
N GLY A 115 0.80 -21.31 9.43
CA GLY A 115 0.68 -20.75 8.10
C GLY A 115 -0.53 -21.29 7.36
N ASP A 116 -0.82 -22.59 7.47
CA ASP A 116 -2.06 -23.18 6.94
C ASP A 116 -3.29 -22.67 7.72
N PHE A 117 -3.17 -22.58 9.04
CA PHE A 117 -4.20 -22.04 9.93
C PHE A 117 -4.63 -20.63 9.50
N ILE A 118 -3.68 -19.70 9.35
CA ILE A 118 -3.96 -18.32 8.95
C ILE A 118 -4.43 -18.22 7.49
N ARG A 119 -3.78 -18.94 6.56
CA ARG A 119 -4.10 -18.85 5.12
C ARG A 119 -5.44 -19.47 4.77
N ASN A 120 -5.78 -20.60 5.37
CA ASN A 120 -6.90 -21.43 4.93
C ASN A 120 -8.02 -21.48 5.96
N ARG A 121 -7.72 -21.81 7.22
CA ARG A 121 -8.76 -21.97 8.25
C ARG A 121 -9.43 -20.65 8.62
N ILE A 122 -8.66 -19.67 9.09
CA ILE A 122 -9.20 -18.36 9.49
C ILE A 122 -10.01 -17.72 8.36
N THR A 123 -9.49 -17.79 7.13
CA THR A 123 -10.20 -17.22 5.97
C THR A 123 -11.50 -17.96 5.64
N ARG A 124 -11.63 -19.25 5.98
CA ARG A 124 -12.87 -20.01 5.85
C ARG A 124 -13.87 -19.58 6.91
N THR A 125 -13.46 -19.59 8.18
CA THR A 125 -14.30 -19.19 9.32
C THR A 125 -14.84 -17.77 9.14
N LEU A 126 -13.99 -16.81 8.74
CA LEU A 126 -14.43 -15.44 8.42
C LEU A 126 -15.47 -15.38 7.30
N LYS A 127 -15.30 -16.15 6.21
CA LYS A 127 -16.28 -16.16 5.12
C LYS A 127 -17.64 -16.67 5.59
N GLU A 128 -17.63 -17.73 6.37
CA GLU A 128 -18.84 -18.39 6.86
C GLU A 128 -19.57 -17.50 7.89
N GLU A 129 -18.88 -17.00 8.92
CA GLU A 129 -19.51 -16.18 9.97
C GLU A 129 -19.97 -14.81 9.47
N ALA A 130 -19.20 -14.16 8.58
CA ALA A 130 -19.59 -12.87 8.00
C ALA A 130 -20.52 -12.99 6.78
N LEU A 131 -20.85 -14.22 6.34
CA LEU A 131 -21.69 -14.50 5.17
C LEU A 131 -21.15 -13.86 3.87
N LEU A 132 -19.83 -13.91 3.68
CA LEU A 132 -19.17 -13.28 2.54
C LEU A 132 -19.24 -14.16 1.29
N SER A 133 -19.94 -13.67 0.26
CA SER A 133 -20.05 -14.35 -1.03
C SER A 133 -18.68 -14.57 -1.68
N PRO A 134 -18.31 -15.82 -2.04
CA PRO A 134 -17.07 -16.10 -2.76
C PRO A 134 -17.01 -15.46 -4.15
N ASN A 135 -18.14 -15.06 -4.73
CA ASN A 135 -18.17 -14.38 -6.03
C ASN A 135 -17.80 -12.90 -5.91
N THR A 136 -18.04 -12.28 -4.75
CA THR A 136 -17.79 -10.86 -4.49
C THR A 136 -16.46 -10.64 -3.79
N TYR A 137 -16.15 -11.51 -2.82
CA TYR A 137 -15.01 -11.32 -1.92
C TYR A 137 -13.92 -12.37 -2.13
N LYS A 138 -12.68 -11.95 -1.94
CA LYS A 138 -11.52 -12.84 -1.82
C LYS A 138 -10.86 -12.57 -0.47
N LEU A 139 -10.70 -13.60 0.35
CA LEU A 139 -9.93 -13.50 1.59
C LEU A 139 -8.56 -14.14 1.39
N THR A 140 -7.55 -13.58 2.03
CA THR A 140 -6.18 -14.09 1.98
C THR A 140 -5.50 -13.84 3.31
N GLY A 141 -4.97 -14.89 3.92
CA GLY A 141 -4.05 -14.77 5.05
C GLY A 141 -2.60 -14.74 4.58
N SER A 142 -1.71 -14.12 5.35
CA SER A 142 -0.27 -14.14 5.10
C SER A 142 0.51 -14.12 6.40
N ILE A 143 1.51 -14.99 6.45
CA ILE A 143 2.57 -15.00 7.46
C ILE A 143 3.92 -14.64 6.84
N GLY A 144 3.89 -13.99 5.67
CA GLY A 144 5.05 -13.74 4.82
C GLY A 144 5.20 -14.75 3.68
N GLN A 145 6.19 -14.51 2.81
CA GLN A 145 6.47 -15.26 1.59
C GLN A 145 7.94 -15.72 1.60
N GLY A 146 8.18 -16.95 2.05
CA GLY A 146 9.52 -17.52 2.22
C GLY A 146 10.25 -17.08 3.50
N GLN A 147 9.83 -15.99 4.13
CA GLN A 147 10.28 -15.51 5.43
C GLN A 147 9.07 -15.13 6.28
N TRP A 148 9.20 -15.24 7.61
CA TRP A 148 8.15 -14.85 8.54
C TRP A 148 7.89 -13.35 8.48
N ALA A 149 6.63 -12.97 8.35
CA ALA A 149 6.20 -11.58 8.43
C ALA A 149 6.29 -11.10 9.89
N GLU A 150 6.83 -9.90 10.08
CA GLU A 150 6.81 -9.19 11.36
C GLU A 150 5.36 -8.94 11.82
N VAL A 151 4.49 -8.57 10.87
CA VAL A 151 3.05 -8.36 11.07
C VAL A 151 2.30 -9.37 10.21
N PRO A 152 1.85 -10.52 10.73
CA PRO A 152 0.96 -11.41 9.99
C PRO A 152 -0.41 -10.75 9.86
N TRP A 153 -1.12 -11.11 8.79
CA TRP A 153 -2.38 -10.46 8.46
C TRP A 153 -3.38 -11.37 7.75
N ILE A 154 -4.65 -10.98 7.82
CA ILE A 154 -5.72 -11.55 7.01
C ILE A 154 -6.46 -10.39 6.32
N SER A 155 -6.55 -10.42 5.00
CA SER A 155 -7.25 -9.39 4.22
C SER A 155 -8.56 -9.91 3.64
N VAL A 156 -9.53 -9.02 3.55
CA VAL A 156 -10.81 -9.15 2.84
C VAL A 156 -10.78 -8.18 1.66
N PHE A 157 -10.73 -8.73 0.45
CA PHE A 157 -10.71 -7.97 -0.79
C PHE A 157 -12.07 -8.01 -1.50
N LEU A 158 -12.58 -6.86 -1.92
CA LEU A 158 -13.63 -6.76 -2.94
C LEU A 158 -13.01 -7.00 -4.31
N LYS A 159 -13.43 -8.07 -5.00
CA LYS A 159 -12.74 -8.56 -6.21
C LYS A 159 -12.68 -7.55 -7.36
N ASN A 160 -13.66 -6.66 -7.44
CA ASN A 160 -13.70 -5.59 -8.44
C ASN A 160 -12.88 -4.34 -8.06
N VAL A 161 -12.43 -4.24 -6.80
CA VAL A 161 -11.51 -3.18 -6.34
C VAL A 161 -10.07 -3.68 -6.39
N THR A 162 -9.76 -4.80 -5.73
CA THR A 162 -8.41 -5.37 -5.71
C THR A 162 -8.45 -6.87 -5.42
N LEU A 163 -7.33 -7.54 -5.70
CA LEU A 163 -7.14 -8.97 -5.42
C LEU A 163 -5.92 -9.23 -4.53
N SER A 164 -5.23 -8.17 -4.06
CA SER A 164 -4.01 -8.26 -3.27
C SER A 164 -3.84 -7.06 -2.34
N ALA A 165 -3.05 -7.22 -1.29
CA ALA A 165 -2.69 -6.14 -0.36
C ALA A 165 -1.59 -5.20 -0.92
N GLN A 166 -1.08 -5.42 -2.13
CA GLN A 166 -0.01 -4.59 -2.68
C GLN A 166 -0.53 -3.23 -3.15
N LYS A 167 -1.76 -3.19 -3.66
CA LYS A 167 -2.38 -2.01 -4.26
C LYS A 167 -3.90 -2.01 -4.07
N GLY A 168 -4.48 -0.82 -4.19
CA GLY A 168 -5.91 -0.59 -3.97
C GLY A 168 -6.28 -0.56 -2.50
N TYR A 169 -7.58 -0.61 -2.24
CA TYR A 169 -8.18 -0.50 -0.92
C TYR A 169 -8.71 -1.85 -0.48
N TYR A 170 -8.64 -2.15 0.82
CA TYR A 170 -9.06 -3.43 1.36
C TYR A 170 -9.24 -3.38 2.87
N ILE A 171 -10.02 -4.32 3.41
CA ILE A 171 -10.08 -4.53 4.86
C ILE A 171 -9.00 -5.53 5.23
N VAL A 172 -8.30 -5.29 6.34
CA VAL A 172 -7.24 -6.16 6.83
C VAL A 172 -7.23 -6.24 8.36
N PHE A 173 -7.08 -7.46 8.85
CA PHE A 173 -6.72 -7.77 10.23
C PHE A 173 -5.20 -7.78 10.32
N LEU A 174 -4.61 -6.84 11.06
CA LEU A 174 -3.17 -6.64 11.23
C LEU A 174 -2.79 -7.00 12.67
N PHE A 175 -2.13 -8.13 12.86
CA PHE A 175 -1.64 -8.54 14.18
C PHE A 175 -0.36 -7.78 14.49
N LYS A 176 -0.32 -7.06 15.61
CA LYS A 176 0.85 -6.27 16.02
C LYS A 176 2.09 -7.16 16.11
N ALA A 177 3.26 -6.60 15.82
CA ALA A 177 4.53 -7.33 15.81
C ALA A 177 4.87 -7.99 17.15
N ASP A 178 4.38 -7.44 18.26
CA ASP A 178 4.54 -7.97 19.61
C ASP A 178 3.42 -8.95 20.03
N MET A 179 2.41 -9.15 19.18
CA MET A 179 1.19 -9.91 19.45
C MET A 179 0.38 -9.40 20.65
N SER A 180 0.52 -8.13 21.06
CA SER A 180 -0.27 -7.58 22.17
C SER A 180 -1.76 -7.40 21.81
N GLY A 181 -2.10 -7.59 20.54
CA GLY A 181 -3.43 -7.39 19.98
C GLY A 181 -3.37 -7.32 18.45
N PHE A 182 -4.49 -6.98 17.84
CA PHE A 182 -4.58 -6.73 16.40
C PHE A 182 -5.49 -5.55 16.09
N TYR A 183 -5.32 -4.97 14.91
CA TYR A 183 -6.24 -3.99 14.35
C TYR A 183 -7.07 -4.63 13.26
N ILE A 184 -8.36 -4.30 13.18
CA ILE A 184 -9.10 -4.38 11.91
C ILE A 184 -9.04 -2.99 11.26
N SER A 185 -8.69 -2.92 9.98
CA SER A 185 -8.44 -1.67 9.28
C SER A 185 -9.01 -1.73 7.88
N LEU A 186 -9.83 -0.76 7.50
CA LEU A 186 -9.90 -0.34 6.10
C LEU A 186 -8.59 0.36 5.79
N ASN A 187 -7.86 -0.17 4.81
CA ASN A 187 -6.48 0.19 4.54
C ASN A 187 -6.26 0.32 3.03
N GLN A 188 -5.09 0.84 2.64
CA GLN A 188 -4.70 0.99 1.25
C GLN A 188 -3.27 0.50 1.00
N GLY A 189 -3.02 0.00 -0.21
CA GLY A 189 -1.77 -0.64 -0.58
C GLY A 189 -0.59 0.33 -0.64
N TRP A 190 0.33 0.21 0.32
CA TRP A 190 1.58 0.98 0.40
C TRP A 190 2.46 0.90 -0.85
N THR A 191 2.50 -0.26 -1.51
CA THR A 191 3.42 -0.53 -2.64
C THR A 191 3.24 0.45 -3.79
N TYR A 192 1.99 0.83 -4.10
CA TYR A 192 1.68 1.83 -5.12
C TYR A 192 2.43 3.15 -4.89
N TYR A 193 2.35 3.69 -3.68
CA TYR A 193 2.96 4.96 -3.32
C TYR A 193 4.49 4.86 -3.27
N LYS A 194 5.00 3.74 -2.76
CA LYS A 194 6.45 3.47 -2.73
C LYS A 194 7.03 3.41 -4.14
N ASP A 195 6.40 2.68 -5.04
CA ASP A 195 6.91 2.46 -6.40
C ASP A 195 6.83 3.76 -7.22
N LYS A 196 5.76 4.55 -7.03
CA LYS A 196 5.56 5.80 -7.77
C LYS A 196 6.37 6.98 -7.22
N TYR A 197 6.43 7.17 -5.90
CA TYR A 197 6.99 8.37 -5.27
C TYR A 197 8.26 8.10 -4.44
N GLY A 198 8.67 6.83 -4.29
CA GLY A 198 9.73 6.45 -3.36
C GLY A 198 9.28 6.44 -1.90
N ILE A 199 10.18 6.07 -0.97
CA ILE A 199 9.80 5.81 0.43
C ILE A 199 9.36 7.09 1.16
N LYS A 200 10.15 8.17 1.08
CA LYS A 200 9.88 9.39 1.86
C LYS A 200 8.59 10.08 1.40
N LEU A 201 8.56 10.49 0.13
CA LEU A 201 7.40 11.17 -0.45
C LEU A 201 6.19 10.25 -0.53
N GLY A 202 6.38 8.95 -0.78
CA GLY A 202 5.28 7.99 -0.76
C GLY A 202 4.54 7.96 0.57
N ARG A 203 5.24 8.04 1.71
CA ARG A 203 4.61 8.09 3.05
C ARG A 203 3.77 9.34 3.25
N GLU A 204 4.24 10.47 2.74
CA GLU A 204 3.48 11.73 2.78
C GLU A 204 2.22 11.62 1.89
N LYS A 205 2.35 11.07 0.68
CA LYS A 205 1.26 10.93 -0.29
C LYS A 205 0.16 9.96 0.17
N ILE A 206 0.53 8.79 0.73
CA ILE A 206 -0.46 7.84 1.25
C ILE A 206 -1.24 8.44 2.42
N GLN A 207 -0.58 9.16 3.33
CA GLN A 207 -1.23 9.87 4.44
C GLN A 207 -2.14 10.99 3.94
N LYS A 208 -1.74 11.72 2.89
CA LYS A 208 -2.60 12.73 2.27
C LYS A 208 -3.89 12.12 1.73
N VAL A 209 -3.80 10.97 1.05
CA VAL A 209 -4.98 10.22 0.58
C VAL A 209 -5.84 9.74 1.76
N VAL A 210 -5.23 9.26 2.84
CA VAL A 210 -5.95 8.90 4.08
C VAL A 210 -6.76 10.10 4.59
N ASN A 211 -6.13 11.27 4.74
CA ASN A 211 -6.79 12.45 5.30
C ASN A 211 -7.92 12.93 4.38
N MET A 212 -7.69 13.00 3.07
CA MET A 212 -8.72 13.36 2.10
C MET A 212 -9.92 12.40 2.15
N LEU A 213 -9.67 11.09 2.26
CA LEU A 213 -10.73 10.10 2.41
C LEU A 213 -11.52 10.30 3.70
N ARG A 214 -10.86 10.59 4.82
CA ARG A 214 -11.51 10.79 6.14
C ARG A 214 -12.30 12.08 6.24
N GLU A 215 -11.77 13.17 5.71
CA GLU A 215 -12.24 14.53 6.01
C GLU A 215 -13.14 15.09 4.91
N GLU A 216 -12.93 14.67 3.65
CA GLU A 216 -13.56 15.31 2.49
C GLU A 216 -14.46 14.37 1.69
N ILE A 217 -14.14 13.07 1.65
CA ILE A 217 -14.74 12.15 0.66
C ILE A 217 -15.69 11.13 1.30
N LEU A 218 -15.29 10.45 2.38
CA LEU A 218 -16.14 9.43 3.00
C LEU A 218 -17.10 10.09 3.98
N HIS A 219 -18.40 9.97 3.71
CA HIS A 219 -19.43 10.63 4.51
C HIS A 219 -20.03 9.73 5.58
N ASN A 220 -19.83 8.40 5.49
CA ASN A 220 -20.53 7.43 6.33
C ASN A 220 -19.59 6.55 7.16
N ILE A 221 -18.46 7.07 7.65
CA ILE A 221 -17.63 6.32 8.61
C ILE A 221 -18.41 6.20 9.93
N PRO A 222 -18.78 4.97 10.37
CA PRO A 222 -19.46 4.77 11.65
C PRO A 222 -18.63 5.29 12.83
N ASN A 223 -19.30 5.88 13.83
CA ASN A 223 -18.64 6.47 15.00
C ASN A 223 -17.84 5.45 15.83
N GLU A 224 -18.16 4.17 15.73
CA GLU A 224 -17.45 3.09 16.41
C GLU A 224 -16.09 2.76 15.77
N LEU A 225 -15.84 3.24 14.54
CA LEU A 225 -14.60 3.05 13.82
C LEU A 225 -13.70 4.29 14.01
N SER A 226 -12.55 4.08 14.64
CA SER A 226 -11.56 5.13 14.86
C SER A 226 -10.86 5.52 13.56
N THR A 227 -10.56 6.80 13.43
CA THR A 227 -9.70 7.40 12.40
C THR A 227 -8.34 7.82 12.96
N GLU A 228 -8.01 7.45 14.20
CA GLU A 228 -6.70 7.69 14.77
C GLU A 228 -5.61 6.87 14.06
N THR A 229 -4.36 7.31 14.18
CA THR A 229 -3.22 6.54 13.67
C THR A 229 -3.07 5.23 14.46
N ILE A 230 -2.73 4.14 13.77
CA ILE A 230 -2.45 2.84 14.40
C ILE A 230 -0.95 2.66 14.66
N ASP A 231 -0.61 1.82 15.63
CA ASP A 231 0.76 1.43 15.95
C ASP A 231 0.85 -0.10 15.93
N LEU A 232 1.51 -0.66 14.91
CA LEU A 232 1.70 -2.09 14.76
C LEU A 232 2.94 -2.61 15.51
N LYS A 233 3.70 -1.73 16.18
CA LYS A 233 5.02 -2.02 16.76
C LYS A 233 6.01 -2.56 15.73
N ALA A 234 5.77 -2.28 14.46
CA ALA A 234 6.58 -2.77 13.36
C ALA A 234 7.79 -1.87 13.13
N ARG A 235 8.90 -2.46 12.68
CA ARG A 235 10.12 -1.74 12.30
C ARG A 235 10.34 -1.75 10.79
N GLY A 236 9.78 -2.73 10.09
CA GLY A 236 9.92 -2.87 8.65
C GLY A 236 9.08 -1.86 7.87
N ASP A 237 9.55 -1.52 6.67
CA ASP A 237 8.87 -0.61 5.74
C ASP A 237 7.42 -1.00 5.44
N LEU A 238 7.12 -2.31 5.38
CA LEU A 238 5.77 -2.79 5.11
C LEU A 238 4.82 -2.52 6.28
N GLY A 239 5.26 -2.78 7.52
CA GLY A 239 4.46 -2.50 8.71
C GLY A 239 4.18 -1.01 8.87
N ILE A 240 5.21 -0.18 8.73
CA ILE A 240 5.06 1.29 8.71
C ILE A 240 4.17 1.73 7.54
N GLY A 241 4.25 1.06 6.39
CA GLY A 241 3.36 1.28 5.26
C GLY A 241 1.90 1.02 5.59
N TYR A 242 1.59 -0.06 6.32
CA TYR A 242 0.24 -0.39 6.77
C TYR A 242 -0.30 0.63 7.79
N GLU A 243 0.56 1.14 8.69
CA GLU A 243 0.19 2.21 9.63
C GLU A 243 -0.20 3.49 8.88
N ASN A 244 0.60 3.89 7.89
CA ASN A 244 0.34 5.08 7.08
C ASN A 244 -0.84 4.92 6.11
N GLY A 245 -1.18 3.68 5.75
CA GLY A 245 -2.32 3.34 4.91
C GLY A 245 -3.65 3.19 5.66
N HIS A 246 -3.64 3.26 6.99
CA HIS A 246 -4.85 3.11 7.79
C HIS A 246 -5.85 4.23 7.52
N ILE A 247 -7.05 3.90 7.04
CA ILE A 247 -8.14 4.86 6.81
C ILE A 247 -9.04 4.91 8.04
N CYS A 248 -9.65 3.79 8.42
CA CYS A 248 -10.41 3.70 9.66
C CYS A 248 -10.46 2.26 10.15
N GLY A 249 -10.80 2.06 11.42
CA GLY A 249 -10.85 0.73 12.00
C GLY A 249 -10.90 0.70 13.51
N LYS A 250 -10.46 -0.41 14.10
CA LYS A 250 -10.55 -0.65 15.53
C LYS A 250 -9.41 -1.52 16.04
N TYR A 251 -9.00 -1.27 17.27
CA TYR A 251 -8.00 -2.06 17.98
C TYR A 251 -8.66 -3.07 18.91
N TYR A 252 -8.11 -4.29 18.96
CA TYR A 252 -8.50 -5.33 19.91
C TYR A 252 -7.26 -5.82 20.66
N ALA A 253 -7.23 -5.59 21.97
CA ALA A 253 -6.15 -6.06 22.83
C ALA A 253 -6.32 -7.56 23.12
N ALA A 254 -5.20 -8.28 23.21
CA ALA A 254 -5.18 -9.72 23.38
C ALA A 254 -5.82 -10.19 24.70
N ASP A 255 -5.74 -9.36 25.76
CA ASP A 255 -6.27 -9.66 27.09
C ASP A 255 -7.77 -9.38 27.26
N SER A 256 -8.40 -8.78 26.25
CA SER A 256 -9.77 -8.27 26.30
C SER A 256 -10.52 -8.44 24.98
N LEU A 257 -10.25 -9.55 24.28
CA LEU A 257 -10.92 -9.87 23.01
C LEU A 257 -12.45 -10.00 23.18
N PRO A 258 -13.24 -9.27 22.37
CA PRO A 258 -14.70 -9.34 22.41
C PRO A 258 -15.21 -10.65 21.81
N SER A 259 -16.53 -10.85 21.83
CA SER A 259 -17.14 -12.03 21.21
C SER A 259 -16.98 -12.04 19.68
N SER A 260 -17.07 -13.21 19.06
CA SER A 260 -17.06 -13.35 17.59
C SER A 260 -18.14 -12.51 16.93
N GLU A 261 -19.33 -12.41 17.55
CA GLU A 261 -20.43 -11.60 17.02
C GLU A 261 -20.06 -10.13 16.89
N ILE A 262 -19.31 -9.58 17.87
CA ILE A 262 -18.81 -8.20 17.83
C ILE A 262 -17.74 -8.04 16.74
N LEU A 263 -16.79 -8.96 16.64
CA LEU A 263 -15.75 -8.93 15.60
C LEU A 263 -16.35 -8.94 14.18
N ILE A 264 -17.37 -9.77 13.97
CA ILE A 264 -18.08 -9.88 12.69
C ILE A 264 -18.95 -8.65 12.43
N GLN A 265 -19.56 -8.07 13.46
CA GLN A 265 -20.31 -6.81 13.33
C GLN A 265 -19.39 -5.65 12.93
N ASP A 266 -18.23 -5.50 13.56
CA ASP A 266 -17.25 -4.46 13.24
C ASP A 266 -16.70 -4.66 11.81
N LEU A 267 -16.46 -5.90 11.36
CA LEU A 267 -16.13 -6.20 9.97
C LEU A 267 -17.23 -5.75 9.00
N LYS A 268 -18.51 -6.02 9.33
CA LYS A 268 -19.65 -5.59 8.50
C LYS A 268 -19.77 -4.07 8.42
N GLN A 269 -19.45 -3.35 9.49
CA GLN A 269 -19.39 -1.88 9.47
C GLN A 269 -18.32 -1.38 8.49
N LEU A 270 -17.12 -1.96 8.50
CA LEU A 270 -16.07 -1.60 7.53
C LEU A 270 -16.45 -1.95 6.09
N LEU A 271 -17.22 -3.03 5.86
CA LEU A 271 -17.70 -3.39 4.53
C LEU A 271 -18.60 -2.30 3.93
N LEU A 272 -19.42 -1.62 4.75
CA LEU A 272 -20.24 -0.50 4.28
C LEU A 272 -19.38 0.68 3.79
N VAL A 273 -18.31 1.01 4.53
CA VAL A 273 -17.37 2.07 4.12
C VAL A 273 -16.57 1.63 2.87
N TYR A 274 -16.24 0.35 2.78
CA TYR A 274 -15.53 -0.20 1.63
C TYR A 274 -16.37 -0.17 0.35
N ASP A 275 -17.69 -0.39 0.45
CA ASP A 275 -18.64 -0.24 -0.66
C ASP A 275 -18.73 1.22 -1.14
N GLU A 276 -18.64 2.21 -0.24
CA GLU A 276 -18.57 3.64 -0.61
C GLU A 276 -17.29 3.93 -1.42
N ILE A 277 -16.14 3.41 -1.00
CA ILE A 277 -14.89 3.51 -1.79
C ILE A 277 -15.07 2.88 -3.18
N GLN A 278 -15.68 1.69 -3.26
CA GLN A 278 -15.94 1.04 -4.54
C GLN A 278 -16.80 1.93 -5.46
N TYR A 279 -17.83 2.58 -4.92
CA TYR A 279 -18.67 3.50 -5.68
C TYR A 279 -17.88 4.72 -6.18
N LEU A 280 -17.02 5.30 -5.34
CA LEU A 280 -16.18 6.44 -5.69
C LEU A 280 -15.13 6.13 -6.75
N ILE A 281 -14.56 4.92 -6.72
CA ILE A 281 -13.66 4.42 -7.77
C ILE A 281 -14.42 4.39 -9.11
N SER A 282 -15.69 3.98 -9.12
CA SER A 282 -16.54 3.96 -10.30
C SER A 282 -15.89 3.14 -11.43
N ASN A 283 -15.78 3.71 -12.64
CA ASN A 283 -15.19 3.06 -13.82
C ASN A 283 -13.65 3.15 -13.88
N ARG A 284 -12.99 3.59 -12.81
CA ARG A 284 -11.52 3.71 -12.76
C ARG A 284 -10.88 2.42 -12.27
N THR A 285 -9.62 2.23 -12.64
CA THR A 285 -8.72 1.38 -11.86
C THR A 285 -8.38 2.03 -10.52
N VAL A 286 -7.90 1.26 -9.55
CA VAL A 286 -7.48 1.80 -8.25
C VAL A 286 -6.30 2.77 -8.38
N GLU A 287 -5.40 2.53 -9.32
CA GLU A 287 -4.30 3.46 -9.62
C GLU A 287 -4.81 4.78 -10.21
N GLN A 288 -5.72 4.72 -11.18
CA GLN A 288 -6.36 5.92 -11.74
C GLN A 288 -7.14 6.70 -10.68
N PHE A 289 -7.78 6.01 -9.73
CA PHE A 289 -8.45 6.67 -8.62
C PHE A 289 -7.43 7.37 -7.69
N ASN A 290 -6.33 6.71 -7.32
CA ASN A 290 -5.27 7.34 -6.54
C ASN A 290 -4.63 8.54 -7.27
N ASP A 291 -4.41 8.43 -8.58
CA ASP A 291 -3.94 9.52 -9.44
C ASP A 291 -4.91 10.70 -9.42
N PHE A 292 -6.21 10.42 -9.45
CA PHE A 292 -7.25 11.44 -9.35
C PHE A 292 -7.23 12.16 -8.00
N LEU A 293 -7.10 11.43 -6.90
CA LEU A 293 -7.03 12.03 -5.55
C LEU A 293 -5.77 12.88 -5.36
N LEU A 294 -4.64 12.43 -5.91
CA LEU A 294 -3.36 13.12 -5.77
C LEU A 294 -3.12 14.19 -6.84
N PHE A 295 -4.02 14.35 -7.80
CA PHE A 295 -3.84 15.22 -8.96
C PHE A 295 -3.39 16.65 -8.60
N LYS A 296 -4.16 17.35 -7.75
CA LYS A 296 -3.82 18.71 -7.32
C LYS A 296 -2.55 18.75 -6.47
N GLU A 297 -2.39 17.75 -5.60
CA GLU A 297 -1.23 17.60 -4.72
C GLU A 297 0.06 17.30 -5.50
N ASP A 298 -0.05 16.71 -6.69
CA ASP A 298 1.04 16.52 -7.65
C ASP A 298 1.27 17.76 -8.54
N LYS A 299 0.63 18.90 -8.22
CA LYS A 299 0.66 20.16 -8.97
C LYS A 299 0.27 19.98 -10.44
N GLN A 300 -0.71 19.11 -10.67
CA GLN A 300 -1.27 18.86 -11.98
C GLN A 300 -2.61 19.58 -12.14
N PHE A 301 -2.89 20.02 -13.37
CA PHE A 301 -4.06 20.84 -13.70
C PHE A 301 -4.66 20.38 -15.02
N LEU A 302 -5.97 20.54 -15.16
CA LEU A 302 -6.64 20.35 -16.44
C LEU A 302 -6.55 21.64 -17.25
N GLU A 303 -6.55 21.50 -18.58
CA GLU A 303 -6.64 22.64 -19.49
C GLU A 303 -8.11 23.02 -19.67
N ASP A 304 -8.62 23.79 -18.71
CA ASP A 304 -9.93 24.42 -18.76
C ASP A 304 -9.86 25.86 -18.22
N SER A 305 -10.88 26.67 -18.51
CA SER A 305 -10.90 28.09 -18.16
C SER A 305 -10.96 28.33 -16.65
N GLU A 306 -11.50 27.38 -15.87
CA GLU A 306 -11.69 27.53 -14.43
C GLU A 306 -10.36 27.35 -13.68
N GLN A 307 -9.51 26.44 -14.15
CA GLN A 307 -8.22 26.13 -13.51
C GLN A 307 -7.05 26.96 -14.06
N GLU A 308 -7.27 27.82 -15.05
CA GLU A 308 -6.19 28.57 -15.68
C GLU A 308 -5.45 29.48 -14.69
N SER A 309 -6.19 30.22 -13.85
CA SER A 309 -5.58 31.09 -12.84
C SER A 309 -4.77 30.30 -11.82
N ASP A 310 -5.35 29.24 -11.26
CA ASP A 310 -4.72 28.38 -10.25
C ASP A 310 -3.44 27.72 -10.81
N PHE A 311 -3.48 27.30 -12.08
CA PHE A 311 -2.32 26.75 -12.77
C PHE A 311 -1.19 27.78 -12.85
N GLN A 312 -1.47 29.00 -13.33
CA GLN A 312 -0.43 30.04 -13.45
C GLN A 312 0.13 30.45 -12.08
N GLU A 313 -0.71 30.56 -11.05
CA GLU A 313 -0.26 30.87 -9.69
C GLU A 313 0.66 29.77 -9.14
N THR A 314 0.25 28.51 -9.27
CA THR A 314 1.05 27.35 -8.84
C THR A 314 2.38 27.26 -9.59
N VAL A 315 2.41 27.66 -10.87
CA VAL A 315 3.65 27.78 -11.65
C VAL A 315 4.58 28.83 -11.02
N GLN A 316 4.08 30.01 -10.62
CA GLN A 316 4.91 31.04 -9.97
C GLN A 316 5.49 30.56 -8.64
N GLU A 317 4.68 29.90 -7.82
CA GLU A 317 5.11 29.34 -6.53
C GLU A 317 6.17 28.27 -6.72
N THR A 318 5.95 27.37 -7.68
CA THR A 318 6.89 26.29 -8.01
C THR A 318 8.24 26.82 -8.48
N ILE A 319 8.27 27.92 -9.23
CA ILE A 319 9.51 28.59 -9.60
C ILE A 319 10.29 29.02 -8.36
N ALA A 320 9.62 29.60 -7.35
CA ALA A 320 10.29 30.07 -6.14
C ALA A 320 10.80 28.94 -5.24
N GLU A 321 10.06 27.83 -5.14
CA GLU A 321 10.43 26.67 -4.31
C GLU A 321 11.63 25.90 -4.87
N GLU A 322 11.73 25.77 -6.20
CA GLU A 322 12.65 24.83 -6.85
C GLU A 322 13.79 25.48 -7.65
N ILE A 323 14.13 26.77 -7.44
CA ILE A 323 15.17 27.49 -8.24
C ILE A 323 16.45 26.64 -8.44
N LYS A 324 16.99 26.04 -7.37
CA LYS A 324 18.21 25.21 -7.45
C LYS A 324 18.02 23.87 -8.17
N THR A 325 16.82 23.28 -8.07
CA THR A 325 16.49 21.99 -8.72
C THR A 325 16.19 22.21 -10.21
N VAL A 326 15.52 23.32 -10.53
CA VAL A 326 15.27 23.80 -11.89
C VAL A 326 16.61 24.11 -12.57
N GLU A 327 17.57 24.72 -11.88
CA GLU A 327 18.93 24.94 -12.39
C GLU A 327 19.65 23.62 -12.75
N GLN A 328 19.52 22.59 -11.91
CA GLN A 328 20.12 21.27 -12.17
C GLN A 328 19.44 20.48 -13.31
N SER A 329 18.16 20.75 -13.62
CA SER A 329 17.44 20.09 -14.72
C SER A 329 17.67 20.73 -16.10
N LEU A 330 18.42 21.83 -16.16
CA LEU A 330 18.79 22.52 -17.42
C LEU A 330 19.77 21.72 -18.29
N GLU A 331 20.54 20.81 -17.69
CA GLU A 331 21.65 20.11 -18.38
C GLU A 331 21.20 18.83 -19.10
N LYS A 332 19.97 18.36 -18.89
CA LYS A 332 19.45 17.18 -19.59
C LYS A 332 18.67 17.60 -20.83
N GLU A 333 19.11 17.11 -21.99
CA GLU A 333 18.31 17.16 -23.20
C GLU A 333 16.94 16.52 -22.96
N GLU A 334 15.90 17.19 -23.42
CA GLU A 334 14.54 16.73 -23.23
C GLU A 334 14.25 15.61 -24.23
N ASN A 335 14.14 14.38 -23.73
CA ASN A 335 13.84 13.23 -24.56
C ASN A 335 12.34 13.10 -24.85
N SER A 336 12.03 12.54 -26.02
CA SER A 336 10.69 12.07 -26.35
C SER A 336 10.26 11.01 -25.32
N GLU A 337 9.18 11.28 -24.61
CA GLU A 337 8.52 10.31 -23.72
C GLU A 337 7.17 9.92 -24.33
N ASP A 338 6.81 8.65 -24.19
CA ASP A 338 5.49 8.17 -24.57
C ASP A 338 4.40 8.84 -23.73
N ARG A 339 3.23 8.99 -24.35
CA ARG A 339 2.05 9.54 -23.69
C ARG A 339 1.70 8.69 -22.48
N ARG A 340 1.40 9.37 -21.36
CA ARG A 340 0.93 8.73 -20.13
C ARG A 340 -0.54 8.33 -20.24
N GLU A 341 -0.94 7.38 -19.39
CA GLU A 341 -2.36 7.06 -19.21
C GLU A 341 -3.14 8.32 -18.82
N PRO A 342 -4.36 8.51 -19.35
CA PRO A 342 -5.19 9.64 -18.99
C PRO A 342 -5.65 9.54 -17.54
N LEU A 343 -5.87 10.72 -16.95
CA LEU A 343 -6.73 10.85 -15.80
C LEU A 343 -8.18 10.65 -16.24
N ILE A 344 -8.95 9.87 -15.48
CA ILE A 344 -10.39 9.71 -15.72
C ILE A 344 -11.13 10.66 -14.78
N ASP A 345 -11.89 11.61 -15.31
CA ASP A 345 -12.69 12.51 -14.48
C ASP A 345 -13.93 11.82 -13.89
N THR A 346 -14.68 12.52 -13.04
CA THR A 346 -15.87 11.97 -12.38
C THR A 346 -16.99 11.60 -13.35
N GLY A 347 -17.02 12.21 -14.54
CA GLY A 347 -17.93 11.87 -15.64
C GLY A 347 -17.44 10.72 -16.51
N GLY A 348 -16.26 10.17 -16.23
CA GLY A 348 -15.65 9.08 -17.00
C GLY A 348 -14.90 9.54 -18.26
N ALA A 349 -14.71 10.85 -18.46
CA ALA A 349 -13.97 11.34 -19.61
C ALA A 349 -12.45 11.25 -19.36
N GLU A 350 -11.72 10.86 -20.42
CA GLU A 350 -10.27 10.86 -20.42
C GLU A 350 -9.73 12.30 -20.52
N ARG A 351 -8.86 12.65 -19.59
CA ARG A 351 -8.23 13.97 -19.49
C ARG A 351 -6.72 13.80 -19.32
N TRP A 352 -5.93 14.68 -19.93
CA TRP A 352 -4.48 14.68 -19.74
C TRP A 352 -4.04 15.92 -18.99
N PRO A 353 -3.46 15.77 -17.78
CA PRO A 353 -2.95 16.90 -17.03
C PRO A 353 -1.78 17.60 -17.69
N ARG A 354 -1.67 18.89 -17.40
CA ARG A 354 -0.44 19.67 -17.47
C ARG A 354 0.24 19.75 -16.10
N ASP A 355 1.56 19.80 -16.08
CA ASP A 355 2.39 19.79 -14.87
C ASP A 355 3.00 21.19 -14.62
N ALA A 356 2.68 21.80 -13.47
CA ALA A 356 3.17 23.13 -13.13
C ALA A 356 4.71 23.18 -13.01
N LYS A 357 5.38 22.08 -12.66
CA LYS A 357 6.85 22.02 -12.60
C LYS A 357 7.48 22.15 -13.98
N LYS A 358 6.90 21.51 -15.00
CA LYS A 358 7.40 21.64 -16.38
C LYS A 358 7.16 23.02 -16.95
N ALA A 359 6.01 23.62 -16.62
CA ALA A 359 5.72 25.01 -16.95
C ALA A 359 6.72 25.97 -16.27
N ALA A 360 6.97 25.81 -14.98
CA ALA A 360 7.98 26.56 -14.23
C ALA A 360 9.38 26.46 -14.87
N GLN A 361 9.82 25.25 -15.20
CA GLN A 361 11.09 25.02 -15.90
C GLN A 361 11.13 25.72 -17.27
N SER A 362 10.01 25.77 -17.99
CA SER A 362 9.92 26.40 -19.30
C SER A 362 10.02 27.92 -19.20
N LEU A 363 9.37 28.54 -18.20
CA LEU A 363 9.50 29.99 -17.93
C LEU A 363 10.93 30.34 -17.51
N PHE A 364 11.56 29.51 -16.68
CA PHE A 364 12.95 29.67 -16.28
C PHE A 364 13.90 29.60 -17.48
N LYS A 365 13.75 28.59 -18.35
CA LYS A 365 14.55 28.43 -19.60
C LYS A 365 14.38 29.61 -20.55
N ALA A 366 13.18 30.18 -20.62
CA ALA A 366 12.88 31.38 -21.40
C ALA A 366 13.42 32.67 -20.75
N LYS A 367 14.10 32.59 -19.60
CA LYS A 367 14.62 33.74 -18.84
C LYS A 367 13.54 34.79 -18.56
N TYR A 368 12.30 34.34 -18.37
CA TYR A 368 11.15 35.21 -18.11
C TYR A 368 10.94 36.26 -19.22
N GLN A 369 11.23 35.90 -20.47
CA GLN A 369 10.97 36.72 -21.65
C GLN A 369 9.74 36.19 -22.38
N CYS A 370 8.98 37.08 -23.03
CA CYS A 370 7.85 36.69 -23.86
C CYS A 370 8.37 36.10 -25.18
N ALA A 371 7.84 34.95 -25.57
CA ALA A 371 8.21 34.25 -26.80
C ALA A 371 7.70 34.97 -28.05
N PHE A 372 6.58 35.70 -27.96
CA PHE A 372 6.07 36.47 -29.10
C PHE A 372 6.89 37.74 -29.36
N ASP A 373 7.38 38.42 -28.34
CA ASP A 373 8.28 39.57 -28.48
C ASP A 373 9.11 39.73 -27.20
N ASN A 374 10.43 39.67 -27.32
CA ASN A 374 11.33 39.72 -26.16
C ASN A 374 11.40 41.12 -25.49
N SER A 375 10.90 42.16 -26.17
CA SER A 375 10.75 43.51 -25.62
C SER A 375 9.48 43.66 -24.77
N HIS A 376 8.54 42.72 -24.87
CA HIS A 376 7.38 42.70 -23.99
C HIS A 376 7.80 42.36 -22.56
N HIS A 377 7.61 43.33 -21.68
CA HIS A 377 7.81 43.18 -20.25
C HIS A 377 6.48 43.30 -19.52
N SER A 378 6.35 42.60 -18.40
CA SER A 378 5.26 42.77 -17.44
C SER A 378 5.80 43.31 -16.11
N PHE A 379 4.93 43.44 -15.11
CA PHE A 379 5.32 43.80 -13.75
C PHE A 379 6.28 42.76 -13.13
N ILE A 380 7.02 43.18 -12.10
CA ILE A 380 7.92 42.29 -11.37
C ILE A 380 7.12 41.49 -10.34
N SER A 381 7.17 40.16 -10.45
CA SER A 381 6.51 39.25 -9.53
C SER A 381 7.08 39.39 -8.10
N LYS A 382 6.19 39.47 -7.11
CA LYS A 382 6.58 39.44 -5.69
C LYS A 382 7.22 38.11 -5.30
N ILE A 383 6.79 37.02 -5.93
CA ILE A 383 7.20 35.65 -5.64
C ILE A 383 8.57 35.37 -6.27
N THR A 384 8.67 35.50 -7.60
CA THR A 384 9.89 35.10 -8.32
C THR A 384 10.95 36.21 -8.40
N ARG A 385 10.56 37.47 -8.14
CA ARG A 385 11.40 38.68 -8.32
C ARG A 385 11.91 38.85 -9.75
N LYS A 386 11.20 38.27 -10.72
CA LYS A 386 11.45 38.38 -12.17
C LYS A 386 10.22 39.00 -12.85
N SER A 387 10.33 39.32 -14.14
CA SER A 387 9.16 39.75 -14.93
C SER A 387 8.12 38.61 -14.91
N TYR A 388 6.87 38.95 -14.63
CA TYR A 388 5.78 37.98 -14.55
C TYR A 388 5.43 37.45 -15.95
N MET A 389 5.55 36.14 -16.15
CA MET A 389 5.19 35.48 -17.40
C MET A 389 4.27 34.30 -17.09
N GLU A 390 3.43 33.95 -18.06
CA GLU A 390 2.49 32.84 -18.02
C GLU A 390 2.98 31.73 -18.95
N ALA A 391 2.84 30.48 -18.51
CA ALA A 391 3.17 29.32 -19.31
C ALA A 391 1.97 28.92 -20.18
N HIS A 392 2.19 28.71 -21.46
CA HIS A 392 1.14 28.34 -22.40
C HIS A 392 1.59 27.18 -23.29
N HIS A 393 0.77 26.14 -23.41
CA HIS A 393 1.03 25.02 -24.32
C HIS A 393 0.63 25.44 -25.73
N LEU A 394 1.59 25.45 -26.67
CA LEU A 394 1.36 25.87 -28.06
C LEU A 394 0.45 24.87 -28.79
N ILE A 395 0.72 23.57 -28.69
CA ILE A 395 -0.25 22.54 -29.06
C ILE A 395 -1.13 22.33 -27.82
N PRO A 396 -2.44 22.63 -27.87
CA PRO A 396 -3.33 22.50 -26.71
C PRO A 396 -3.32 21.08 -26.15
N MET A 397 -3.34 20.96 -24.83
CA MET A 397 -3.37 19.67 -24.12
C MET A 397 -4.60 18.82 -24.48
N GLY A 398 -5.72 19.45 -24.85
CA GLY A 398 -6.91 18.77 -25.39
C GLY A 398 -6.63 17.87 -26.60
N LEU A 399 -5.55 18.11 -27.35
CA LEU A 399 -5.15 17.28 -28.49
C LEU A 399 -4.28 16.07 -28.11
N GLN A 400 -3.94 15.86 -26.84
CA GLN A 400 -3.02 14.82 -26.39
C GLN A 400 -3.40 13.41 -26.89
N ARG A 401 -4.69 13.13 -27.09
CA ARG A 401 -5.17 11.85 -27.65
C ARG A 401 -4.64 11.57 -29.06
N ASN A 402 -4.36 12.61 -29.84
CA ASN A 402 -3.88 12.52 -31.22
C ASN A 402 -2.36 12.27 -31.30
N PHE A 403 -1.64 12.41 -30.19
CA PHE A 403 -0.19 12.23 -30.11
C PHE A 403 0.17 10.97 -29.33
N LYS A 404 1.13 10.20 -29.86
CA LYS A 404 1.74 9.06 -29.13
C LYS A 404 2.74 9.52 -28.08
N LYS A 405 3.29 10.73 -28.23
CA LYS A 405 4.24 11.35 -27.32
C LYS A 405 3.53 12.37 -26.42
N MET A 406 4.09 12.62 -25.24
CA MET A 406 3.52 13.55 -24.27
C MET A 406 3.66 15.00 -24.76
N LEU A 407 2.54 15.74 -24.79
CA LEU A 407 2.46 17.17 -25.14
C LEU A 407 2.99 18.08 -24.04
N ASP A 408 2.85 17.68 -22.78
CA ASP A 408 3.30 18.46 -21.63
C ASP A 408 4.84 18.38 -21.51
N LYS A 409 5.52 19.17 -22.34
CA LYS A 409 6.98 19.21 -22.51
C LYS A 409 7.44 20.65 -22.74
N SER A 410 8.66 20.99 -22.36
CA SER A 410 9.21 22.34 -22.55
C SER A 410 9.29 22.77 -24.01
N GLY A 411 9.38 21.81 -24.95
CA GLY A 411 9.27 22.07 -26.38
C GLY A 411 7.91 22.59 -26.82
N ASN A 412 6.84 22.21 -26.13
CA ASN A 412 5.49 22.66 -26.40
C ASN A 412 5.06 23.86 -25.53
N ILE A 413 5.72 24.11 -24.39
CA ILE A 413 5.36 25.21 -23.49
C ILE A 413 6.12 26.49 -23.87
N VAL A 414 5.40 27.57 -24.14
CA VAL A 414 5.89 28.94 -24.37
C VAL A 414 5.72 29.82 -23.13
N SER A 415 6.65 30.74 -22.94
CA SER A 415 6.58 31.82 -21.95
C SER A 415 5.95 33.04 -22.61
N LEU A 416 4.81 33.51 -22.13
CA LEU A 416 4.10 34.67 -22.68
C LEU A 416 3.86 35.71 -21.59
N CYS A 417 3.91 37.00 -21.94
CA CYS A 417 3.38 38.01 -21.03
C CYS A 417 1.84 37.88 -20.96
N PRO A 418 1.18 38.35 -19.88
CA PRO A 418 -0.27 38.21 -19.73
C PRO A 418 -1.06 38.74 -20.93
N ASN A 419 -0.63 39.84 -21.54
CA ASN A 419 -1.27 40.40 -22.74
C ASN A 419 -1.18 39.45 -23.94
N CYS A 420 -0.02 38.87 -24.23
CA CYS A 420 0.15 37.93 -25.33
C CYS A 420 -0.59 36.61 -25.08
N HIS A 421 -0.65 36.15 -23.83
CA HIS A 421 -1.42 34.96 -23.50
C HIS A 421 -2.92 35.19 -23.64
N ARG A 422 -3.43 36.37 -23.29
CA ARG A 422 -4.84 36.71 -23.59
C ARG A 422 -5.07 36.92 -25.09
N LEU A 423 -4.10 37.51 -25.81
CA LEU A 423 -4.19 37.73 -27.26
C LEU A 423 -4.37 36.42 -28.03
N ILE A 424 -3.57 35.39 -27.76
CA ILE A 424 -3.64 34.12 -28.52
C ILE A 424 -5.00 33.40 -28.35
N HIS A 425 -5.69 33.61 -27.23
CA HIS A 425 -7.00 33.01 -26.93
C HIS A 425 -8.20 33.88 -27.30
N HIS A 426 -8.09 35.20 -27.17
CA HIS A 426 -9.23 36.12 -27.23
C HIS A 426 -9.08 37.25 -28.26
N GLY A 427 -7.93 37.34 -28.92
CA GLY A 427 -7.68 38.32 -29.97
C GLY A 427 -8.56 38.09 -31.20
N ILE A 428 -8.51 39.04 -32.14
CA ILE A 428 -9.05 38.81 -33.48
C ILE A 428 -8.18 37.80 -34.23
N ASP A 429 -8.77 37.09 -35.19
CA ASP A 429 -8.09 35.99 -35.87
C ASP A 429 -6.81 36.42 -36.61
N SER A 430 -6.74 37.65 -37.15
CA SER A 430 -5.53 38.16 -37.79
C SER A 430 -4.34 38.23 -36.82
N ASP A 431 -4.55 38.81 -35.64
CA ASP A 431 -3.49 38.98 -34.64
C ASP A 431 -3.07 37.63 -34.05
N ARG A 432 -4.05 36.74 -33.85
CA ARG A 432 -3.80 35.36 -33.40
C ARG A 432 -3.02 34.57 -34.44
N LEU A 433 -3.35 34.71 -35.73
CA LEU A 433 -2.65 34.03 -36.83
C LEU A 433 -1.19 34.49 -36.92
N ASP A 434 -0.93 35.79 -36.81
CA ASP A 434 0.44 36.33 -36.81
C ASP A 434 1.26 35.79 -35.64
N MET A 435 0.67 35.74 -34.46
CA MET A 435 1.30 35.17 -33.27
C MET A 435 1.56 33.66 -33.41
N LEU A 436 0.55 32.87 -33.81
CA LEU A 436 0.69 31.43 -34.03
C LEU A 436 1.74 31.12 -35.09
N ARG A 437 1.78 31.89 -36.17
CA ARG A 437 2.75 31.72 -37.27
C ARG A 437 4.17 31.85 -36.74
N LYS A 438 4.45 32.92 -35.98
CA LYS A 438 5.77 33.12 -35.37
C LYS A 438 6.14 31.97 -34.44
N LEU A 439 5.27 31.66 -33.48
CA LEU A 439 5.54 30.63 -32.46
C LEU A 439 5.71 29.24 -33.09
N PHE A 440 4.92 28.91 -34.11
CA PHE A 440 5.03 27.64 -34.84
C PHE A 440 6.39 27.50 -35.52
N TYR A 441 6.80 28.46 -36.33
CA TYR A 441 8.05 28.36 -37.08
C TYR A 441 9.29 28.41 -36.18
N GLU A 442 9.23 29.14 -35.06
CA GLU A 442 10.31 29.13 -34.07
C GLU A 442 10.45 27.78 -33.34
N ARG A 443 9.38 26.98 -33.26
CA ARG A 443 9.35 25.75 -32.46
C ARG A 443 9.28 24.45 -33.26
N ARG A 444 8.92 24.51 -34.54
CA ARG A 444 8.67 23.35 -35.40
C ARG A 444 9.76 22.28 -35.27
N ASP A 445 11.02 22.65 -35.44
CA ASP A 445 12.13 21.70 -35.41
C ASP A 445 12.32 21.05 -34.02
N LYS A 446 11.97 21.75 -32.93
CA LYS A 446 11.99 21.20 -31.56
C LYS A 446 10.79 20.26 -31.33
N LEU A 447 9.61 20.59 -31.84
CA LEU A 447 8.42 19.74 -31.77
C LEU A 447 8.63 18.45 -32.55
N GLU A 448 9.20 18.52 -33.75
CA GLU A 448 9.54 17.36 -34.58
C GLU A 448 10.51 16.41 -33.87
N ARG A 449 11.59 16.94 -33.26
CA ARG A 449 12.54 16.12 -32.47
C ARG A 449 11.88 15.42 -31.27
N LEU A 450 10.80 15.98 -30.72
CA LEU A 450 10.03 15.39 -29.63
C LEU A 450 8.94 14.43 -30.12
N GLY A 451 8.80 14.24 -31.45
CA GLY A 451 7.73 13.43 -32.06
C GLY A 451 6.35 14.08 -31.96
N LEU A 452 6.29 15.41 -31.90
CA LEU A 452 5.08 16.24 -31.80
C LEU A 452 4.80 16.94 -33.14
N GLU A 453 4.76 16.17 -34.22
CA GLU A 453 4.51 16.68 -35.56
C GLU A 453 3.09 17.22 -35.69
N ILE A 454 2.96 18.49 -36.08
CA ILE A 454 1.69 19.16 -36.37
C ILE A 454 1.92 20.13 -37.52
N THR A 455 0.94 20.26 -38.43
CA THR A 455 1.00 21.27 -39.49
C THR A 455 0.56 22.63 -38.93
N PHE A 456 0.97 23.72 -39.57
CA PHE A 456 0.48 25.05 -39.19
C PHE A 456 -1.06 25.13 -39.30
N SER A 457 -1.65 24.50 -40.32
CA SER A 457 -3.11 24.44 -40.49
C SER A 457 -3.81 23.76 -39.31
N ASN A 458 -3.34 22.57 -38.92
CA ASN A 458 -3.93 21.83 -37.80
C ASN A 458 -3.75 22.57 -36.48
N LEU A 459 -2.64 23.31 -36.33
CA LEU A 459 -2.45 24.19 -35.18
C LEU A 459 -3.47 25.32 -35.18
N CYS A 460 -3.68 26.03 -36.29
CA CYS A 460 -4.71 27.07 -36.38
C CYS A 460 -6.11 26.53 -36.08
N GLU A 461 -6.47 25.37 -36.64
CA GLU A 461 -7.74 24.69 -36.36
C GLU A 461 -7.92 24.38 -34.87
N ALA A 462 -6.85 24.01 -34.17
CA ALA A 462 -6.89 23.78 -32.71
C ALA A 462 -7.26 25.03 -31.90
N TYR A 463 -6.97 26.22 -32.45
CA TYR A 463 -7.38 27.51 -31.89
C TYR A 463 -8.70 28.02 -32.48
N GLY A 464 -9.38 27.25 -33.33
CA GLY A 464 -10.61 27.66 -33.98
C GLY A 464 -10.44 28.71 -35.07
N ILE A 465 -9.24 28.81 -35.67
CA ILE A 465 -8.93 29.73 -36.76
C ILE A 465 -8.85 28.95 -38.07
N VAL A 466 -9.51 29.44 -39.11
CA VAL A 466 -9.35 28.92 -40.47
C VAL A 466 -8.27 29.75 -41.17
N PRO A 467 -7.07 29.21 -41.43
CA PRO A 467 -6.06 29.95 -42.17
C PRO A 467 -6.53 30.13 -43.61
N GLU A 468 -6.49 31.37 -44.12
CA GLU A 468 -6.70 31.62 -45.55
C GLU A 468 -5.62 30.88 -46.35
N MET A 469 -6.04 30.10 -47.36
CA MET A 469 -5.19 29.24 -48.20
C MET A 469 -4.16 30.01 -49.02
#